data_AF-A0A7L1LRC8-F1
#
_entry.id   AF-A0A7L1LRC8-F1
#
_cell.length_a   1.000
_cell.length_b   1.000
_cell.length_c   1.000
_cell.angle_alpha   90.00
_cell.angle_beta   90.00
_cell.angle_gamma   90.00
#
_symmetry.space_group_name_H-M   'P 1'
#
loop_
_entity.id
_entity.type
_entity.pdbx_description
1 polymer ?
#
loop_
_entity_poly.entity_id
_entity_poly.type
_entity_poly.pdbx_seq_one_letter_code
_entity_poly.pdbx_strand_id
1 'polypeptide(L)'
;ELTVLGKAQEFFQICDLEGKGFVTRQDMQRLHPELPLSLEELEKVFVTLDADGNGLLTPKEFITGFGEFWKAFWKCFLFSALFMFCTLHINQEEFCLSIRHEETMSGDEDEEVQFSKLMDRLGASKVLDDETDVKQLWLQLRKEEPHLLSNFEEFLVRIFFQLREADNEKNELECALKKKIAAYDEEIQHLYEEMEQQIKKEKEQFLLKDAERFQSHSRELECKLLSKEQELEQLVQNQKRLEHQCTQLLSGKEETKVENTKLKLTNQELLRDLERTSHELSLAQQQLQVLQEEASRLHEEKEMEVYQVTETLQREKSGLLKQLDFLR
;
A
#
# COMPACT_ATOMS: atom_id res chain seq x y z
N GLU A 1 -25.96 22.11 23.31
CA GLU A 1 -24.72 21.80 24.05
C GLU A 1 -23.60 21.22 23.18
N LEU A 2 -23.91 20.39 22.17
CA LEU A 2 -22.92 19.78 21.26
C LEU A 2 -22.06 20.74 20.41
N THR A 3 -22.53 21.96 20.12
CA THR A 3 -21.79 22.92 19.27
C THR A 3 -20.66 23.67 19.98
N VAL A 4 -20.78 23.89 21.29
CA VAL A 4 -19.74 24.58 22.10
C VAL A 4 -18.61 23.62 22.45
N LEU A 5 -18.96 22.36 22.72
CA LEU A 5 -18.03 21.27 22.97
C LEU A 5 -17.14 20.96 21.75
N GLY A 6 -17.72 20.91 20.55
CA GLY A 6 -16.97 20.70 19.31
C GLY A 6 -15.99 21.84 19.01
N LYS A 7 -16.44 23.09 19.15
CA LYS A 7 -15.57 24.26 18.99
C LYS A 7 -14.47 24.35 20.04
N ALA A 8 -14.74 23.96 21.29
CA ALA A 8 -13.72 23.91 22.34
C ALA A 8 -12.67 22.83 22.07
N GLN A 9 -13.04 21.71 21.46
CA GLN A 9 -12.10 20.65 21.05
C GLN A 9 -11.24 21.06 19.85
N GLU A 10 -11.82 21.69 18.84
CA GLU A 10 -11.07 22.27 17.72
C GLU A 10 -10.08 23.32 18.22
N PHE A 11 -10.51 24.19 19.14
CA PHE A 11 -9.65 25.18 19.74
C PHE A 11 -8.53 24.56 20.57
N PHE A 12 -8.81 23.50 21.33
CA PHE A 12 -7.80 22.75 22.07
C PHE A 12 -6.72 22.15 21.14
N GLN A 13 -7.10 21.69 19.96
CA GLN A 13 -6.15 21.17 18.95
C GLN A 13 -5.30 22.30 18.33
N ILE A 14 -5.86 23.50 18.16
CA ILE A 14 -5.10 24.68 17.72
C ILE A 14 -4.09 25.10 18.81
N CYS A 15 -4.46 24.95 20.08
CA CYS A 15 -3.58 25.24 21.21
C CYS A 15 -2.48 24.20 21.41
N ASP A 16 -2.75 22.92 21.11
CA ASP A 16 -1.82 21.80 21.28
C ASP A 16 -1.24 21.35 19.93
N LEU A 17 -0.49 22.24 19.28
CA LEU A 17 0.19 21.98 17.99
C LEU A 17 1.19 20.82 18.05
N GLU A 18 1.71 20.52 19.24
CA GLU A 18 2.67 19.45 19.47
C GLU A 18 2.00 18.10 19.83
N GLY A 19 0.66 18.05 19.94
CA GLY A 19 -0.11 16.83 20.16
C GLY A 19 0.16 16.14 21.50
N LYS A 20 0.49 16.92 22.53
CA LYS A 20 0.92 16.41 23.85
C LYS A 20 -0.26 15.93 24.71
N GLY A 21 -1.48 16.32 24.37
CA GLY A 21 -2.69 16.06 25.14
C GLY A 21 -2.87 16.99 26.34
N PHE A 22 -2.10 18.07 26.43
CA PHE A 22 -2.22 19.12 27.46
C PHE A 22 -1.69 20.46 26.92
N VAL A 23 -2.29 21.57 27.36
CA VAL A 23 -1.89 22.92 26.93
C VAL A 23 -1.11 23.61 28.05
N THR A 24 0.08 24.10 27.75
CA THR A 24 0.91 24.85 28.72
C THR A 24 0.70 26.36 28.61
N ARG A 25 1.14 27.12 29.62
CA ARG A 25 1.05 28.60 29.62
C ARG A 25 1.72 29.24 28.40
N GLN A 26 2.84 28.67 27.94
CA GLN A 26 3.55 29.16 26.76
C GLN A 26 2.77 28.91 25.47
N ASP A 27 2.02 27.81 25.40
CA ASP A 27 1.21 27.48 24.23
C ASP A 27 0.01 28.44 24.10
N MET A 28 -0.60 28.84 25.23
CA MET A 28 -1.63 29.89 25.23
C MET A 28 -1.06 31.25 24.82
N GLN A 29 0.10 31.66 25.37
CA GLN A 29 0.71 32.95 25.02
C GLN A 29 1.07 33.08 23.53
N ARG A 30 1.30 31.96 22.84
CA ARG A 30 1.55 31.93 21.38
C ARG A 30 0.31 32.22 20.53
N LEU A 31 -0.90 32.14 21.10
CA LEU A 31 -2.17 32.42 20.42
C LEU A 31 -2.64 33.88 20.54
N HIS A 32 -1.87 34.71 21.26
CA HIS A 32 -2.09 36.17 21.31
C HIS A 32 -2.24 36.86 19.94
N PRO A 33 -1.54 36.50 18.84
CA PRO A 33 -1.77 37.13 17.54
C PRO A 33 -3.04 36.68 16.82
N GLU A 34 -3.63 35.53 17.22
CA GLU A 34 -4.84 34.97 16.60
C GLU A 34 -6.12 35.35 17.34
N LEU A 35 -6.00 35.90 18.55
CA LEU A 35 -7.12 36.28 19.41
C LEU A 35 -7.07 37.75 19.78
N PRO A 36 -8.22 38.45 19.83
CA PRO A 36 -8.30 39.84 20.30
C PRO A 36 -8.25 39.91 21.84
N LEU A 37 -7.24 39.30 22.46
CA LEU A 37 -7.05 39.26 23.92
C LEU A 37 -5.62 39.65 24.26
N SER A 38 -5.45 40.48 25.30
CA SER A 38 -4.12 40.83 25.80
C SER A 38 -3.48 39.66 26.55
N LEU A 39 -2.14 39.63 26.60
CA LEU A 39 -1.37 38.61 27.32
C LEU A 39 -1.80 38.44 28.79
N GLU A 40 -2.14 39.54 29.47
CA GLU A 40 -2.60 39.51 30.87
C GLU A 40 -4.01 38.93 31.03
N GLU A 41 -4.89 39.15 30.04
CA GLU A 41 -6.23 38.56 30.04
C GLU A 41 -6.15 37.07 29.77
N LEU A 42 -5.29 36.66 28.83
CA LEU A 42 -5.09 35.24 28.51
C LEU A 42 -4.48 34.46 29.68
N GLU A 43 -3.60 35.07 30.46
CA GLU A 43 -3.07 34.49 31.69
C GLU A 43 -4.16 34.34 32.77
N LYS A 44 -5.07 35.32 32.91
CA LYS A 44 -6.24 35.19 33.78
C LYS A 44 -7.18 34.08 33.32
N VAL A 45 -7.36 33.90 32.01
CA VAL A 45 -8.11 32.76 31.44
C VAL A 45 -7.43 31.45 31.79
N PHE A 46 -6.11 31.35 31.61
CA PHE A 46 -5.35 30.15 31.96
C PHE A 46 -5.54 29.77 33.43
N VAL A 47 -5.40 30.72 34.35
CA VAL A 47 -5.56 30.50 35.80
C VAL A 47 -6.99 30.12 36.18
N THR A 48 -8.00 30.59 35.43
CA THR A 48 -9.40 30.19 35.68
C THR A 48 -9.75 28.83 35.10
N LEU A 49 -9.05 28.38 34.05
CA LEU A 49 -9.21 27.05 33.47
C LEU A 49 -8.39 25.97 34.22
N ASP A 50 -7.25 26.34 34.79
CA ASP A 50 -6.30 25.49 35.54
C ASP A 50 -6.80 25.29 36.98
N ALA A 51 -7.90 24.54 37.13
CA ALA A 51 -8.59 24.34 38.41
C ALA A 51 -7.74 23.57 39.44
N ASP A 52 -6.79 22.75 38.99
CA ASP A 52 -5.88 21.98 39.83
C ASP A 52 -4.51 22.68 40.04
N GLY A 53 -4.26 23.80 39.34
CA GLY A 53 -3.11 24.68 39.53
C GLY A 53 -1.78 24.04 39.17
N ASN A 54 -1.82 23.00 38.33
CA ASN A 54 -0.66 22.19 37.97
C ASN A 54 0.15 22.81 36.81
N GLY A 55 -0.36 23.88 36.18
CA GLY A 55 0.26 24.56 35.04
C GLY A 55 0.07 23.85 33.69
N LEU A 56 -0.81 22.84 33.62
CA LEU A 56 -1.11 21.98 32.48
C LEU A 56 -2.63 21.84 32.32
N LEU A 57 -3.19 22.49 31.30
CA LEU A 57 -4.62 22.38 31.03
C LEU A 57 -4.92 21.04 30.36
N THR A 58 -5.59 20.13 31.08
CA THR A 58 -6.08 18.89 30.47
C THR A 58 -7.30 19.18 29.58
N PRO A 59 -7.60 18.33 28.58
CA PRO A 59 -8.74 18.54 27.69
C PRO A 59 -10.07 18.64 28.45
N LYS A 60 -10.19 17.95 29.59
CA LYS A 60 -11.39 17.96 30.43
C LYS A 60 -11.57 19.29 31.15
N GLU A 61 -10.50 19.85 31.71
CA GLU A 61 -10.52 21.16 32.37
C GLU A 61 -10.75 22.28 31.36
N PHE A 62 -10.06 22.21 30.22
CA PHE A 62 -10.21 23.17 29.13
C PHE A 62 -11.65 23.22 28.64
N ILE A 63 -12.24 22.08 28.27
CA ILE A 63 -13.59 22.03 27.71
C ILE A 63 -14.65 22.48 28.74
N THR A 64 -14.47 22.10 30.01
CA THR A 64 -15.44 22.43 31.07
C THR A 64 -15.43 23.92 31.38
N GLY A 65 -14.26 24.52 31.56
CA GLY A 65 -14.15 25.95 31.88
C GLY A 65 -14.33 26.87 30.67
N PHE A 66 -13.90 26.45 29.47
CA PHE A 66 -13.96 27.26 28.24
C PHE A 66 -15.42 27.50 27.82
N GLY A 67 -16.30 26.52 28.00
CA GLY A 67 -17.73 26.69 27.71
C GLY A 67 -18.44 27.71 28.61
N GLU A 68 -18.03 27.85 29.87
CA GLU A 68 -18.61 28.82 30.81
C GLU A 68 -18.01 30.22 30.62
N PHE A 69 -16.69 30.30 30.44
CA PHE A 69 -15.98 31.54 30.15
C PHE A 69 -16.48 32.19 28.86
N TRP A 70 -16.60 31.42 27.76
CA TRP A 70 -17.04 31.96 26.47
C TRP A 70 -18.49 32.44 26.48
N LYS A 71 -19.37 31.77 27.23
CA LYS A 71 -20.77 32.22 27.42
C LYS A 71 -20.84 33.57 28.15
N ALA A 72 -20.00 33.79 29.17
CA ALA A 72 -19.94 35.06 29.89
C ALA A 72 -19.28 36.16 29.05
N PHE A 73 -18.19 35.83 28.37
CA PHE A 73 -17.40 36.74 27.54
C PHE A 73 -18.20 37.29 26.35
N TRP A 74 -18.92 36.43 25.63
CA TRP A 74 -19.72 36.85 24.46
C TRP A 74 -20.92 37.73 24.84
N LYS A 75 -21.49 37.49 26.03
CA LYS A 75 -22.59 38.30 26.57
C LYS A 75 -22.18 39.74 26.84
N CYS A 76 -20.94 39.96 27.29
CA CYS A 76 -20.40 41.30 27.54
C CYS A 76 -19.99 42.01 26.24
N PHE A 77 -19.41 41.27 25.28
CA PHE A 77 -18.93 41.82 24.01
C PHE A 77 -20.06 42.32 23.09
N LEU A 78 -21.15 41.56 22.97
CA LEU A 78 -22.32 41.96 22.16
C LEU A 78 -23.05 43.19 22.69
N PHE A 79 -23.07 43.37 24.01
CA PHE A 79 -23.75 44.50 24.65
C PHE A 79 -23.03 45.83 24.38
N SER A 80 -21.71 45.81 24.21
CA SER A 80 -20.90 46.99 23.89
C SER A 80 -21.04 47.40 22.41
N ALA A 81 -21.12 46.44 21.49
CA ALA A 81 -21.18 46.72 20.04
C ALA A 81 -22.54 47.27 19.57
N LEU A 82 -23.65 46.84 20.20
CA LEU A 82 -25.00 47.22 19.79
C LEU A 82 -25.36 48.67 20.17
N PHE A 83 -24.73 49.22 21.21
CA PHE A 83 -25.00 50.58 21.70
C PHE A 83 -24.44 51.67 20.75
N MET A 84 -23.46 51.34 19.91
CA MET A 84 -22.78 52.30 19.04
C MET A 84 -23.52 52.59 17.72
N PHE A 85 -24.46 51.71 17.32
CA PHE A 85 -25.07 51.76 15.98
C PHE A 85 -26.41 52.51 15.89
N CYS A 86 -27.08 52.79 17.00
CA CYS A 86 -28.47 53.29 16.96
C CYS A 86 -28.61 54.83 16.86
N THR A 87 -27.53 55.61 16.75
CA THR A 87 -27.57 57.09 16.87
C THR A 87 -27.46 57.83 15.54
N LEU A 88 -27.91 57.28 14.41
CA LEU A 88 -27.69 57.94 13.12
C LEU A 88 -28.73 57.59 12.03
N HIS A 89 -29.97 58.07 12.14
CA HIS A 89 -30.76 58.56 10.98
C HIS A 89 -32.20 58.93 11.39
N ILE A 90 -32.49 60.22 11.55
CA ILE A 90 -33.82 60.79 11.27
C ILE A 90 -33.54 62.13 10.60
N ASN A 91 -33.68 62.20 9.28
CA ASN A 91 -33.77 63.46 8.54
C ASN A 91 -35.01 63.38 7.64
N GLN A 92 -35.77 64.47 7.68
CA GLN A 92 -37.10 64.66 7.13
C GLN A 92 -36.95 65.64 5.96
N GLU A 93 -37.36 65.27 4.75
CA GLU A 93 -37.49 66.21 3.63
C GLU A 93 -38.93 66.22 3.09
N GLU A 94 -39.51 67.41 3.06
CA GLU A 94 -40.81 67.74 2.49
C GLU A 94 -40.71 67.84 0.96
N PHE A 95 -41.64 67.19 0.27
CA PHE A 95 -41.89 67.39 -1.16
C PHE A 95 -43.37 67.72 -1.35
N CYS A 96 -43.66 68.92 -1.85
CA CYS A 96 -45.02 69.39 -2.17
C CYS A 96 -45.36 69.03 -3.63
N LEU A 97 -46.41 68.24 -3.83
CA LEU A 97 -47.01 68.01 -5.14
C LEU A 97 -48.36 68.71 -5.19
N SER A 98 -48.41 69.84 -5.89
CA SER A 98 -49.66 70.52 -6.21
C SER A 98 -50.53 69.63 -7.11
N ILE A 99 -51.50 68.96 -6.51
CA ILE A 99 -52.60 68.31 -7.24
C ILE A 99 -53.54 69.42 -7.71
N ARG A 100 -53.44 69.78 -9.00
CA ARG A 100 -54.39 70.69 -9.63
C ARG A 100 -55.69 69.92 -9.89
N HIS A 101 -56.72 70.24 -9.12
CA HIS A 101 -58.09 69.73 -9.29
C HIS A 101 -58.66 70.23 -10.62
N GLU A 102 -58.81 69.35 -11.62
CA GLU A 102 -59.71 69.62 -12.76
C GLU A 102 -61.12 69.24 -12.32
N GLU A 103 -61.90 70.27 -11.95
CA GLU A 103 -63.35 70.14 -11.74
C GLU A 103 -64.04 69.80 -13.08
N THR A 104 -64.12 68.50 -13.39
CA THR A 104 -65.08 68.01 -14.37
C THR A 104 -66.36 67.67 -13.62
N MET A 105 -67.26 68.66 -13.57
CA MET A 105 -68.64 68.47 -13.14
C MET A 105 -69.38 67.63 -14.19
N SER A 106 -69.42 66.31 -13.99
CA SER A 106 -70.39 65.42 -14.62
C SER A 106 -70.91 64.44 -13.55
N GLY A 107 -72.22 64.48 -13.31
CA GLY A 107 -72.90 63.62 -12.35
C GLY A 107 -72.82 62.14 -12.72
N ASP A 108 -72.92 61.29 -11.68
CA ASP A 108 -73.01 59.83 -11.73
C ASP A 108 -71.82 59.06 -12.32
N GLU A 109 -70.58 59.42 -11.95
CA GLU A 109 -69.51 58.41 -11.87
C GLU A 109 -69.44 57.87 -10.43
N ASP A 110 -69.61 56.55 -10.26
CA ASP A 110 -69.55 55.85 -8.98
C ASP A 110 -68.35 56.34 -8.13
N GLU A 111 -68.59 56.70 -6.86
CA GLU A 111 -67.55 57.13 -5.90
C GLU A 111 -66.40 56.10 -5.83
N GLU A 112 -66.73 54.83 -6.10
CA GLU A 112 -65.85 53.68 -6.20
C GLU A 112 -64.90 53.73 -7.39
N VAL A 113 -65.34 54.24 -8.55
CA VAL A 113 -64.51 54.37 -9.76
C VAL A 113 -63.48 55.48 -9.60
N GLN A 114 -63.83 56.58 -8.93
CA GLN A 114 -62.90 57.68 -8.68
C GLN A 114 -61.81 57.29 -7.67
N PHE A 115 -62.18 56.57 -6.60
CA PHE A 115 -61.21 56.02 -5.66
C PHE A 115 -60.29 54.98 -6.33
N SER A 116 -60.85 54.05 -7.12
CA SER A 116 -60.06 53.07 -7.86
C SER A 116 -59.07 53.73 -8.83
N LYS A 117 -59.50 54.74 -9.59
CA LYS A 117 -58.61 55.53 -10.48
C LYS A 117 -57.49 56.23 -9.70
N LEU A 118 -57.76 56.73 -8.50
CA LEU A 118 -56.73 57.32 -7.61
C LEU A 118 -55.73 56.25 -7.16
N MET A 119 -56.21 55.12 -6.63
CA MET A 119 -55.37 54.02 -6.13
C MET A 119 -54.51 53.40 -7.24
N ASP A 120 -55.04 53.28 -8.47
CA ASP A 120 -54.29 52.83 -9.63
C ASP A 120 -53.18 53.83 -10.04
N ARG A 121 -53.46 55.14 -10.00
CA ARG A 121 -52.44 56.18 -10.25
C ARG A 121 -51.36 56.20 -9.18
N LEU A 122 -51.76 55.97 -7.93
CA LEU A 122 -50.87 55.82 -6.77
C LEU A 122 -50.14 54.48 -6.76
N GLY A 123 -50.52 53.54 -7.63
CA GLY A 123 -49.96 52.19 -7.71
C GLY A 123 -50.08 51.41 -6.40
N ALA A 124 -51.11 51.74 -5.61
CA ALA A 124 -51.39 51.15 -4.31
C ALA A 124 -51.76 49.66 -4.40
N SER A 125 -52.34 49.25 -5.53
CA SER A 125 -52.82 47.89 -5.80
C SER A 125 -51.73 46.81 -5.82
N LYS A 126 -50.45 47.19 -5.84
CA LYS A 126 -49.31 46.26 -5.76
C LYS A 126 -48.69 46.16 -4.38
N VAL A 127 -49.07 47.05 -3.45
CA VAL A 127 -48.35 47.21 -2.18
C VAL A 127 -49.24 47.17 -0.94
N LEU A 128 -50.54 47.40 -1.09
CA LEU A 128 -51.52 47.15 -0.03
C LEU A 128 -52.39 45.94 -0.37
N ASP A 129 -52.53 45.03 0.59
CA ASP A 129 -53.43 43.88 0.48
C ASP A 129 -54.89 44.26 0.80
N ASP A 130 -55.10 45.27 1.66
CA ASP A 130 -56.43 45.76 2.07
C ASP A 130 -56.55 47.30 1.90
N GLU A 131 -57.45 47.73 1.00
CA GLU A 131 -57.68 49.16 0.70
C GLU A 131 -58.95 49.73 1.37
N THR A 132 -59.64 48.93 2.19
CA THR A 132 -60.96 49.24 2.77
C THR A 132 -60.95 50.45 3.69
N ASP A 133 -59.92 50.59 4.52
CA ASP A 133 -59.86 51.66 5.53
C ASP A 133 -59.51 53.01 4.89
N VAL A 134 -58.63 52.99 3.89
CA VAL A 134 -58.28 54.18 3.08
C VAL A 134 -59.48 54.64 2.28
N LYS A 135 -60.27 53.71 1.72
CA LYS A 135 -61.52 53.99 1.02
C LYS A 135 -62.57 54.61 1.93
N GLN A 136 -62.76 54.07 3.14
CA GLN A 136 -63.71 54.62 4.12
C GLN A 136 -63.34 56.04 4.54
N LEU A 137 -62.06 56.28 4.82
CA LEU A 137 -61.56 57.59 5.23
C LEU A 137 -61.67 58.63 4.10
N TRP A 138 -61.37 58.25 2.86
CA TRP A 138 -61.52 59.13 1.69
C TRP A 138 -62.99 59.52 1.46
N LEU A 139 -63.92 58.57 1.59
CA LEU A 139 -65.36 58.82 1.46
C LEU A 139 -65.90 59.73 2.59
N GLN A 140 -65.41 59.56 3.82
CA GLN A 140 -65.79 60.39 4.96
C GLN A 140 -65.27 61.83 4.81
N LEU A 141 -63.99 62.00 4.47
CA LEU A 141 -63.37 63.32 4.26
C LEU A 141 -64.04 64.10 3.13
N ARG A 142 -64.45 63.42 2.06
CA ARG A 142 -65.18 64.05 0.95
C ARG A 142 -66.59 64.54 1.35
N LYS A 143 -67.25 63.88 2.31
CA LYS A 143 -68.61 64.21 2.77
C LYS A 143 -68.64 65.25 3.89
N GLU A 144 -67.68 65.19 4.82
CA GLU A 144 -67.67 66.01 6.02
C GLU A 144 -66.76 67.25 5.89
N GLU A 145 -65.58 67.12 5.28
CA GLU A 145 -64.57 68.20 5.18
C GLU A 145 -63.83 68.21 3.83
N PRO A 146 -64.44 68.73 2.75
CA PRO A 146 -63.87 68.65 1.39
C PRO A 146 -62.57 69.44 1.21
N HIS A 147 -62.30 70.42 2.08
CA HIS A 147 -61.06 71.21 2.05
C HIS A 147 -59.83 70.42 2.50
N LEU A 148 -60.00 69.31 3.23
CA LEU A 148 -58.93 68.47 3.75
C LEU A 148 -58.59 67.30 2.82
N LEU A 149 -59.46 67.02 1.84
CA LEU A 149 -59.30 65.92 0.89
C LEU A 149 -58.01 66.07 0.06
N SER A 150 -57.66 67.29 -0.37
CA SER A 150 -56.43 67.54 -1.13
C SER A 150 -55.16 67.22 -0.33
N ASN A 151 -55.14 67.56 0.97
CA ASN A 151 -54.00 67.26 1.84
C ASN A 151 -53.88 65.76 2.09
N PHE A 152 -55.03 65.07 2.22
CA PHE A 152 -55.07 63.62 2.36
C PHE A 152 -54.58 62.92 1.09
N GLU A 153 -54.99 63.38 -0.10
CA GLU A 153 -54.52 62.83 -1.38
C GLU A 153 -53.02 63.07 -1.58
N GLU A 154 -52.50 64.25 -1.25
CA GLU A 154 -51.05 64.54 -1.28
C GLU A 154 -50.27 63.64 -0.30
N PHE A 155 -50.82 63.42 0.90
CA PHE A 155 -50.26 62.48 1.87
C PHE A 155 -50.23 61.06 1.32
N LEU A 156 -51.31 60.58 0.70
CA LEU A 156 -51.35 59.27 0.05
C LEU A 156 -50.31 59.18 -1.07
N VAL A 157 -50.17 60.22 -1.91
CA VAL A 157 -49.12 60.27 -2.94
C VAL A 157 -47.74 60.04 -2.32
N ARG A 158 -47.41 60.75 -1.24
CA ARG A 158 -46.10 60.63 -0.60
C ARG A 158 -45.89 59.25 0.04
N ILE A 159 -46.89 58.72 0.74
CA ILE A 159 -46.79 57.41 1.39
C ILE A 159 -46.66 56.29 0.36
N PHE A 160 -47.47 56.29 -0.70
CA PHE A 160 -47.39 55.27 -1.75
C PHE A 160 -46.11 55.38 -2.57
N PHE A 161 -45.58 56.58 -2.76
CA PHE A 161 -44.28 56.77 -3.39
C PHE A 161 -43.17 56.15 -2.54
N GLN A 162 -43.08 56.49 -1.24
CA GLN A 162 -42.09 55.92 -0.33
C GLN A 162 -42.22 54.41 -0.19
N LEU A 163 -43.45 53.90 -0.13
CA LEU A 163 -43.73 52.48 -0.03
C LEU A 163 -43.30 51.72 -1.30
N ARG A 164 -43.50 52.33 -2.48
CA ARG A 164 -43.04 51.79 -3.76
C ARG A 164 -41.52 51.82 -3.89
N GLU A 165 -40.87 52.90 -3.47
CA GLU A 165 -39.40 52.97 -3.44
C GLU A 165 -38.83 51.86 -2.55
N ALA A 166 -39.37 51.68 -1.34
CA ALA A 166 -38.96 50.61 -0.44
C ALA A 166 -39.19 49.20 -1.03
N ASP A 167 -40.31 48.96 -1.74
CA ASP A 167 -40.54 47.68 -2.42
C ASP A 167 -39.56 47.46 -3.59
N ASN A 168 -39.26 48.50 -4.37
CA ASN A 168 -38.25 48.44 -5.42
C ASN A 168 -36.86 48.14 -4.85
N GLU A 169 -36.44 48.82 -3.79
CA GLU A 169 -35.16 48.56 -3.10
C GLU A 169 -35.10 47.14 -2.55
N LYS A 170 -36.19 46.66 -1.92
CA LYS A 170 -36.30 45.27 -1.48
C LYS A 170 -36.11 44.30 -2.65
N ASN A 171 -36.79 44.52 -3.77
CA ASN A 171 -36.68 43.67 -4.96
C ASN A 171 -35.27 43.69 -5.55
N GLU A 172 -34.61 44.85 -5.58
CA GLU A 172 -33.22 44.98 -6.01
C GLU A 172 -32.26 44.20 -5.10
N LEU A 173 -32.43 44.32 -3.78
CA LEU A 173 -31.66 43.57 -2.79
C LEU A 173 -31.90 42.07 -2.89
N GLU A 174 -33.15 41.64 -3.08
CA GLU A 174 -33.49 40.24 -3.32
C GLU A 174 -32.84 39.71 -4.60
N CYS A 175 -32.85 40.49 -5.69
CA CYS A 175 -32.17 40.15 -6.94
C CYS A 175 -30.64 40.05 -6.75
N ALA A 176 -30.03 40.98 -6.01
CA ALA A 176 -28.61 40.94 -5.70
C ALA A 176 -28.25 39.72 -4.85
N LEU A 177 -29.07 39.39 -3.86
CA LEU A 177 -28.90 38.20 -3.01
C LEU A 177 -29.03 36.92 -3.83
N LYS A 178 -30.06 36.79 -4.68
CA LYS A 178 -30.24 35.64 -5.57
C LYS A 178 -29.04 35.45 -6.50
N LYS A 179 -28.50 36.54 -7.07
CA LYS A 179 -27.27 36.49 -7.89
C LYS A 179 -26.05 36.02 -7.08
N LYS A 180 -25.91 36.47 -5.84
CA LYS A 180 -24.82 36.03 -4.95
C LYS A 180 -24.93 34.55 -4.58
N ILE A 181 -26.14 34.08 -4.29
CA ILE A 181 -26.41 32.66 -4.02
C ILE A 181 -26.05 31.82 -5.25
N ALA A 182 -26.52 32.20 -6.45
CA ALA A 182 -26.20 31.50 -7.69
C ALA A 182 -24.68 31.47 -7.97
N ALA A 183 -23.97 32.57 -7.73
CA ALA A 183 -22.52 32.61 -7.88
C ALA A 183 -21.80 31.67 -6.90
N TYR A 184 -22.24 31.60 -5.64
CA TYR A 184 -21.69 30.64 -4.68
C TYR A 184 -22.03 29.20 -5.05
N ASP A 185 -23.24 28.92 -5.55
CA ASP A 185 -23.62 27.59 -6.01
C ASP A 185 -22.75 27.14 -7.19
N GLU A 186 -22.46 28.04 -8.15
CA GLU A 186 -21.54 27.79 -9.27
C GLU A 186 -20.10 27.52 -8.79
N GLU A 187 -19.58 28.31 -7.85
CA GLU A 187 -18.24 28.11 -7.28
C GLU A 187 -18.13 26.78 -6.53
N ILE A 188 -19.15 26.44 -5.75
CA ILE A 188 -19.26 25.16 -5.05
C ILE A 188 -19.28 24.00 -6.07
N GLN A 189 -20.08 24.11 -7.14
CA GLN A 189 -20.12 23.09 -8.19
C GLN A 189 -18.75 22.93 -8.88
N HIS A 190 -18.09 24.03 -9.24
CA HIS A 190 -16.75 23.98 -9.84
C HIS A 190 -15.75 23.29 -8.90
N LEU A 191 -15.78 23.59 -7.60
CA LEU A 191 -14.90 22.96 -6.62
C LEU A 191 -15.18 21.44 -6.49
N TYR A 192 -16.45 21.03 -6.52
CA TYR A 192 -16.81 19.60 -6.53
C TYR A 192 -16.31 18.90 -7.79
N GLU A 193 -16.46 19.52 -8.96
CA GLU A 193 -15.97 18.96 -10.23
C GLU A 193 -14.44 18.82 -10.23
N GLU A 194 -13.73 19.84 -9.76
CA GLU A 194 -12.26 19.83 -9.66
C GLU A 194 -11.77 18.73 -8.70
N MET A 195 -12.40 18.63 -7.52
CA MET A 195 -12.11 17.56 -6.56
C MET A 195 -12.39 16.18 -7.17
N GLU A 196 -13.51 16.00 -7.86
CA GLU A 196 -13.85 14.73 -8.49
C GLU A 196 -12.85 14.35 -9.60
N GLN A 197 -12.41 15.32 -10.41
CA GLN A 197 -11.36 15.12 -11.41
C GLN A 197 -10.03 14.75 -10.76
N GLN A 198 -9.65 15.39 -9.65
CA GLN A 198 -8.42 15.05 -8.93
C GLN A 198 -8.49 13.63 -8.36
N ILE A 199 -9.61 13.27 -7.72
CA ILE A 199 -9.84 11.92 -7.21
C ILE A 199 -9.74 10.88 -8.34
N LYS A 200 -10.32 11.17 -9.53
CA LYS A 200 -10.22 10.29 -10.70
C LYS A 200 -8.77 10.13 -11.17
N LYS A 201 -8.03 11.24 -11.33
CA LYS A 201 -6.62 11.22 -11.74
C LYS A 201 -5.73 10.46 -10.76
N GLU A 202 -5.91 10.67 -9.45
CA GLU A 202 -5.14 9.97 -8.42
C GLU A 202 -5.45 8.47 -8.40
N LYS A 203 -6.73 8.08 -8.54
CA LYS A 203 -7.14 6.67 -8.66
C LYS A 203 -6.52 6.01 -9.89
N GLU A 204 -6.57 6.65 -11.05
CA GLU A 204 -5.96 6.14 -12.29
C GLU A 204 -4.45 6.01 -12.16
N GLN A 205 -3.78 7.02 -11.60
CA GLN A 205 -2.33 6.98 -11.38
C GLN A 205 -1.92 5.88 -10.40
N PHE A 206 -2.70 5.68 -9.33
CA PHE A 206 -2.49 4.60 -8.38
C PHE A 206 -2.62 3.23 -9.06
N LEU A 207 -3.69 3.02 -9.83
CA LEU A 207 -3.90 1.77 -10.58
C LEU A 207 -2.78 1.50 -11.60
N LEU A 208 -2.31 2.51 -12.31
CA LEU A 208 -1.19 2.37 -13.26
C LEU A 208 0.10 1.97 -12.53
N LYS A 209 0.44 2.64 -11.42
CA LYS A 209 1.63 2.30 -10.61
C LYS A 209 1.56 0.89 -10.05
N ASP A 210 0.40 0.46 -9.58
CA ASP A 210 0.21 -0.90 -9.06
C ASP A 210 0.31 -1.95 -10.17
N ALA A 211 -0.26 -1.68 -11.35
CA ALA A 211 -0.12 -2.55 -12.52
C ALA A 211 1.34 -2.66 -12.97
N GLU A 212 2.09 -1.55 -13.01
CA GLU A 212 3.52 -1.54 -13.36
C GLU A 212 4.37 -2.31 -12.35
N ARG A 213 4.10 -2.14 -11.04
CA ARG A 213 4.76 -2.90 -9.97
C ARG A 213 4.49 -4.39 -10.10
N PHE A 214 3.23 -4.77 -10.32
CA PHE A 214 2.85 -6.16 -10.51
C PHE A 214 3.51 -6.77 -11.75
N GLN A 215 3.51 -6.06 -12.88
CA GLN A 215 4.18 -6.51 -14.10
C GLN A 215 5.69 -6.66 -13.90
N SER A 216 6.33 -5.71 -13.23
CA SER A 216 7.78 -5.76 -12.94
C SER A 216 8.12 -6.95 -12.05
N HIS A 217 7.30 -7.21 -11.03
CA HIS A 217 7.46 -8.36 -10.14
C HIS A 217 7.21 -9.69 -10.87
N SER A 218 6.18 -9.76 -11.73
CA SER A 218 5.91 -10.94 -12.57
C SER A 218 7.10 -11.25 -13.48
N ARG A 219 7.63 -10.25 -14.18
CA ARG A 219 8.82 -10.40 -15.04
C ARG A 219 10.04 -10.89 -14.25
N GLU A 220 10.26 -10.35 -13.06
CA GLU A 220 11.37 -10.79 -12.20
C GLU A 220 11.22 -12.28 -11.80
N LEU A 221 10.00 -12.69 -11.43
CA LEU A 221 9.71 -14.09 -11.10
C LEU A 221 9.87 -15.00 -12.32
N GLU A 222 9.41 -14.59 -13.50
CA GLU A 222 9.61 -15.31 -14.75
C GLU A 222 11.10 -15.48 -15.07
N CYS A 223 11.91 -14.43 -14.93
CA CYS A 223 13.37 -14.53 -15.12
C CYS A 223 14.01 -15.50 -14.12
N LYS A 224 13.61 -15.47 -12.84
CA LYS A 224 14.11 -16.42 -11.83
C LYS A 224 13.70 -17.85 -12.14
N LEU A 225 12.47 -18.05 -12.60
CA LEU A 225 11.94 -19.35 -12.99
C LEU A 225 12.73 -19.90 -14.18
N LEU A 226 12.94 -19.11 -15.23
CA LEU A 226 13.76 -19.49 -16.38
C LEU A 226 15.21 -19.84 -15.98
N SER A 227 15.83 -19.06 -15.09
CA SER A 227 17.16 -19.39 -14.58
C SER A 227 17.17 -20.72 -13.83
N LYS A 228 16.13 -21.00 -13.03
CA LYS A 228 16.02 -22.27 -12.30
C LYS A 228 15.72 -23.46 -13.22
N GLU A 229 14.93 -23.26 -14.27
CA GLU A 229 14.73 -24.27 -15.31
C GLU A 229 16.04 -24.63 -16.01
N GLN A 230 16.85 -23.63 -16.37
CA GLN A 230 18.17 -23.87 -16.97
C GLN A 230 19.13 -24.63 -16.03
N GLU A 231 19.14 -24.27 -14.74
CA GLU A 231 19.92 -25.02 -13.73
C GLU A 231 19.45 -26.49 -13.63
N LEU A 232 18.13 -26.72 -13.64
CA LEU A 232 17.57 -28.08 -13.62
C LEU A 232 17.94 -28.87 -14.87
N GLU A 233 17.89 -28.26 -16.05
CA GLU A 233 18.33 -28.91 -17.30
C GLU A 233 19.81 -29.32 -17.24
N GLN A 234 20.68 -28.46 -16.71
CA GLN A 234 22.09 -28.78 -16.49
C GLN A 234 22.28 -29.94 -15.50
N LEU A 235 21.53 -29.95 -14.40
CA LEU A 235 21.55 -31.05 -13.43
C LEU A 235 21.09 -32.38 -14.07
N VAL A 236 20.04 -32.35 -14.87
CA VAL A 236 19.56 -33.53 -15.61
C VAL A 236 20.62 -34.04 -16.60
N GLN A 237 21.29 -33.15 -17.33
CA GLN A 237 22.38 -33.54 -18.23
C GLN A 237 23.56 -34.17 -17.46
N ASN A 238 23.93 -33.59 -16.32
CA ASN A 238 24.97 -34.13 -15.45
C ASN A 238 24.58 -35.50 -14.88
N GLN A 239 23.34 -35.67 -14.43
CA GLN A 239 22.82 -36.95 -13.96
C GLN A 239 22.92 -38.01 -15.06
N LYS A 240 22.43 -37.73 -16.27
CA LYS A 240 22.53 -38.65 -17.42
C LYS A 240 23.96 -39.07 -17.71
N ARG A 241 24.90 -38.12 -17.66
CA ARG A 241 26.34 -38.42 -17.84
C ARG A 241 26.88 -39.35 -16.76
N LEU A 242 26.53 -39.09 -15.49
CA LEU A 242 26.96 -39.92 -14.37
C LEU A 242 26.34 -41.33 -14.42
N GLU A 243 25.06 -41.44 -14.79
CA GLU A 243 24.40 -42.72 -15.02
C GLU A 243 25.09 -43.53 -16.14
N HIS A 244 25.49 -42.85 -17.22
CA HIS A 244 26.27 -43.48 -18.28
C HIS A 244 27.64 -43.98 -17.77
N GLN A 245 28.36 -43.18 -16.98
CA GLN A 245 29.63 -43.60 -16.40
C GLN A 245 29.45 -44.79 -15.44
N CYS A 246 28.41 -44.78 -14.60
CA CYS A 246 28.09 -45.89 -13.72
C CYS A 246 27.81 -47.18 -14.50
N THR A 247 27.03 -47.12 -15.58
CA THR A 247 26.73 -48.30 -16.41
C THR A 247 27.99 -48.84 -17.11
N GLN A 248 28.87 -47.97 -17.62
CA GLN A 248 30.16 -48.37 -18.21
C GLN A 248 31.09 -49.04 -17.18
N LEU A 249 31.19 -48.48 -15.96
CA LEU A 249 31.99 -49.08 -14.90
C LEU A 249 31.44 -50.44 -14.45
N LEU A 250 30.12 -50.58 -14.39
CA LEU A 250 29.47 -51.86 -14.09
C LEU A 250 29.74 -52.90 -15.18
N SER A 251 29.66 -52.54 -16.47
CA SER A 251 29.98 -53.46 -17.56
C SER A 251 31.46 -53.86 -17.54
N GLY A 252 32.38 -52.90 -17.39
CA GLY A 252 33.81 -53.20 -17.27
C GLY A 252 34.16 -54.05 -16.03
N LYS A 253 33.45 -53.85 -14.91
CA LYS A 253 33.59 -54.71 -13.73
C LYS A 253 33.14 -56.15 -14.01
N GLU A 254 32.03 -56.35 -14.73
CA GLU A 254 31.59 -57.70 -15.06
C GLU A 254 32.53 -58.35 -16.10
N GLU A 255 33.02 -57.61 -17.09
CA GLU A 255 34.04 -58.08 -18.04
C GLU A 255 35.32 -58.54 -17.34
N THR A 256 35.89 -57.70 -16.46
CA THR A 256 37.10 -58.06 -15.69
C THR A 256 36.87 -59.25 -14.76
N LYS A 257 35.66 -59.38 -14.19
CA LYS A 257 35.29 -60.56 -13.39
C LYS A 257 35.22 -61.83 -14.24
N VAL A 258 34.65 -61.77 -15.43
CA VAL A 258 34.61 -62.90 -16.38
C VAL A 258 36.02 -63.27 -16.85
N GLU A 259 36.87 -62.28 -17.13
CA GLU A 259 38.26 -62.55 -17.51
C GLU A 259 39.04 -63.17 -16.34
N ASN A 260 38.83 -62.68 -15.10
CA ASN A 260 39.46 -63.24 -13.91
C ASN A 260 39.05 -64.70 -13.65
N THR A 261 37.78 -65.05 -13.84
CA THR A 261 37.33 -66.45 -13.72
C THR A 261 37.93 -67.32 -14.81
N LYS A 262 38.03 -66.83 -16.05
CA LYS A 262 38.71 -67.53 -17.15
C LYS A 262 40.19 -67.76 -16.84
N LEU A 263 40.92 -66.74 -16.40
CA LEU A 263 42.33 -66.86 -16.02
C LEU A 263 42.55 -67.82 -14.84
N LYS A 264 41.63 -67.84 -13.87
CA LYS A 264 41.66 -68.82 -12.78
C LYS A 264 41.49 -70.25 -13.28
N LEU A 265 40.55 -70.50 -14.20
CA LEU A 265 40.33 -71.81 -14.80
C LEU A 265 41.57 -72.26 -15.59
N THR A 266 42.13 -71.39 -16.44
CA THR A 266 43.36 -71.72 -17.19
C THR A 266 44.55 -71.97 -16.27
N ASN A 267 44.71 -71.19 -15.19
CA ASN A 267 45.76 -71.45 -14.20
C ASN A 267 45.57 -72.81 -13.50
N GLN A 268 44.34 -73.19 -13.16
CA GLN A 268 44.06 -74.51 -12.60
C GLN A 268 44.35 -75.64 -13.59
N GLU A 269 44.04 -75.45 -14.88
CA GLU A 269 44.38 -76.40 -15.95
C GLU A 269 45.90 -76.55 -16.09
N LEU A 270 46.64 -75.44 -16.18
CA LEU A 270 48.10 -75.45 -16.26
C LEU A 270 48.75 -76.09 -15.03
N LEU A 271 48.22 -75.88 -13.82
CA LEU A 271 48.71 -76.55 -12.62
C LEU A 271 48.49 -78.07 -12.68
N ARG A 272 47.31 -78.53 -13.13
CA ARG A 272 47.05 -79.96 -13.32
C ARG A 272 47.97 -80.58 -14.37
N ASP A 273 48.25 -79.85 -15.45
CA ASP A 273 49.17 -80.31 -16.50
C ASP A 273 50.63 -80.33 -16.00
N LEU A 274 51.04 -79.35 -15.19
CA LEU A 274 52.34 -79.33 -14.53
C LEU A 274 52.50 -80.49 -13.54
N GLU A 275 51.48 -80.76 -12.73
CA GLU A 275 51.45 -81.92 -11.83
C GLU A 275 51.56 -83.23 -12.60
N ARG A 276 50.81 -83.37 -13.71
CA ARG A 276 50.85 -84.54 -14.58
C ARG A 276 52.25 -84.74 -15.17
N THR A 277 52.82 -83.70 -15.78
CA THR A 277 54.16 -83.77 -16.40
C THR A 277 55.26 -83.99 -15.36
N SER A 278 55.14 -83.41 -14.16
CA SER A 278 56.06 -83.68 -13.04
C SER A 278 55.98 -85.13 -12.57
N HIS A 279 54.77 -85.72 -12.52
CA HIS A 279 54.60 -87.12 -12.17
C HIS A 279 55.19 -88.05 -13.24
N GLU A 280 54.92 -87.77 -14.52
CA GLU A 280 55.51 -88.48 -15.66
C GLU A 280 57.04 -88.38 -15.65
N LEU A 281 57.59 -87.19 -15.38
CA LEU A 281 59.04 -87.00 -15.24
C LEU A 281 59.62 -87.80 -14.09
N SER A 282 58.96 -87.83 -12.93
CA SER A 282 59.40 -88.64 -11.78
C SER A 282 59.41 -90.13 -12.11
N LEU A 283 58.40 -90.63 -12.84
CA LEU A 283 58.35 -92.02 -13.29
C LEU A 283 59.50 -92.31 -14.26
N ALA A 284 59.76 -91.42 -15.22
CA ALA A 284 60.87 -91.56 -16.15
C ALA A 284 62.23 -91.52 -15.44
N GLN A 285 62.40 -90.66 -14.43
CA GLN A 285 63.60 -90.61 -13.59
C GLN A 285 63.81 -91.92 -12.80
N GLN A 286 62.75 -92.48 -12.22
CA GLN A 286 62.80 -93.78 -11.54
C GLN A 286 63.20 -94.91 -12.50
N GLN A 287 62.62 -94.92 -13.71
CA GLN A 287 62.98 -95.90 -14.75
C GLN A 287 64.45 -95.76 -15.18
N LEU A 288 64.93 -94.53 -15.38
CA LEU A 288 66.34 -94.26 -15.67
C LEU A 288 67.27 -94.74 -14.54
N GLN A 289 66.88 -94.55 -13.29
CA GLN A 289 67.65 -95.03 -12.13
C GLN A 289 67.75 -96.57 -12.15
N VAL A 290 66.64 -97.27 -12.37
CA VAL A 290 66.64 -98.74 -12.49
C VAL A 290 67.57 -99.21 -13.63
N LEU A 291 67.47 -98.58 -14.80
CA LEU A 291 68.35 -98.91 -15.94
C LEU A 291 69.83 -98.62 -15.64
N GLN A 292 70.12 -97.56 -14.87
CA GLN A 292 71.49 -97.22 -14.47
C GLN A 292 72.05 -98.21 -13.44
N GLU A 293 71.23 -98.64 -12.48
CA GLU A 293 71.57 -99.71 -11.53
C GLU A 293 71.82 -101.04 -12.26
N GLU A 294 70.96 -101.39 -13.23
CA GLU A 294 71.15 -102.57 -14.08
C GLU A 294 72.42 -102.47 -14.93
N ALA A 295 72.68 -101.32 -15.56
CA ALA A 295 73.90 -101.08 -16.32
C ALA A 295 75.16 -101.18 -15.44
N SER A 296 75.08 -100.70 -14.19
CA SER A 296 76.17 -100.79 -13.21
C SER A 296 76.41 -102.24 -12.78
N ARG A 297 75.35 -102.99 -12.46
CA ARG A 297 75.41 -104.41 -12.12
C ARG A 297 76.00 -105.23 -13.27
N LEU A 298 75.53 -105.02 -14.51
CA LEU A 298 76.08 -105.67 -15.70
C LEU A 298 77.55 -105.30 -15.93
N HIS A 299 77.94 -104.06 -15.61
CA HIS A 299 79.34 -103.64 -15.67
C HIS A 299 80.20 -104.38 -14.64
N GLU A 300 79.75 -104.46 -13.38
CA GLU A 300 80.41 -105.23 -12.32
C GLU A 300 80.49 -106.72 -12.66
N GLU A 301 79.40 -107.32 -13.13
CA GLU A 301 79.38 -108.72 -13.60
C GLU A 301 80.40 -108.94 -14.72
N LYS A 302 80.45 -108.03 -15.70
CA LYS A 302 81.45 -108.08 -16.78
C LYS A 302 82.87 -107.89 -16.24
N GLU A 303 83.11 -106.99 -15.30
CA GLU A 303 84.43 -106.83 -14.67
C GLU A 303 84.85 -108.09 -13.91
N MET A 304 83.93 -108.73 -13.19
CA MET A 304 84.15 -110.00 -12.49
C MET A 304 84.41 -111.16 -13.46
N GLU A 305 83.69 -111.23 -14.59
CA GLU A 305 83.95 -112.20 -15.65
C GLU A 305 85.33 -111.97 -16.29
N VAL A 306 85.66 -110.72 -16.61
CA VAL A 306 86.99 -110.34 -17.11
C VAL A 306 88.06 -110.75 -16.09
N TYR A 307 87.85 -110.46 -14.81
CA TYR A 307 88.75 -110.87 -13.73
C TYR A 307 88.90 -112.39 -13.68
N GLN A 308 87.82 -113.17 -13.69
CA GLN A 308 87.85 -114.63 -13.70
C GLN A 308 88.60 -115.18 -14.92
N VAL A 309 88.32 -114.66 -16.12
CA VAL A 309 89.01 -115.04 -17.35
C VAL A 309 90.49 -114.69 -17.28
N THR A 310 90.86 -113.52 -16.75
CA THR A 310 92.27 -113.18 -16.54
C THR A 310 92.95 -114.09 -15.53
N GLU A 311 92.26 -114.45 -14.44
CA GLU A 311 92.79 -115.34 -13.41
C GLU A 311 92.94 -116.78 -13.93
N THR A 312 91.98 -117.32 -14.69
CA THR A 312 92.11 -118.63 -15.35
C THR A 312 93.24 -118.61 -16.36
N LEU A 313 93.36 -117.56 -17.19
CA LEU A 313 94.51 -117.39 -18.08
C LEU A 313 95.83 -117.34 -17.30
N GLN A 314 95.85 -116.74 -16.12
CA GLN A 314 97.06 -116.62 -15.29
C GLN A 314 97.40 -117.95 -14.59
N ARG A 315 96.40 -118.74 -14.19
CA ARG A 315 96.55 -120.13 -13.74
C ARG A 315 97.02 -121.03 -14.87
N GLU A 316 96.48 -120.89 -16.08
CA GLU A 316 96.95 -121.61 -17.26
C GLU A 316 98.37 -121.20 -17.65
N LYS A 317 98.70 -119.90 -17.65
CA LYS A 317 100.06 -119.40 -17.88
C LYS A 317 101.03 -119.97 -16.85
N SER A 318 100.67 -120.01 -15.57
CA SER A 318 101.51 -120.59 -14.51
C SER A 318 101.57 -122.12 -14.59
N GLY A 319 100.50 -122.80 -15.03
CA GLY A 319 100.48 -124.23 -15.34
C GLY A 319 101.36 -124.58 -16.54
N LEU A 320 101.32 -123.79 -17.60
CA LEU A 320 102.18 -123.88 -18.78
C LEU A 320 103.64 -123.58 -18.42
N LEU A 321 103.90 -122.60 -17.55
CA LEU A 321 105.25 -122.34 -17.01
C LEU A 321 105.77 -123.53 -16.21
N LYS A 322 104.93 -124.16 -15.36
CA LYS A 322 105.29 -125.40 -14.65
C LYS A 322 105.54 -126.57 -15.61
N GLN A 323 104.78 -126.70 -16.69
CA GLN A 323 105.03 -127.69 -17.74
C GLN A 323 106.32 -127.40 -18.52
N LEU A 324 106.68 -126.13 -18.70
CA LEU A 324 107.97 -125.70 -19.25
C LEU A 324 109.14 -126.03 -18.31
N ASP A 325 108.92 -125.93 -16.99
CA ASP A 325 109.91 -126.32 -15.96
C ASP A 325 110.09 -127.84 -15.84
N PHE A 326 109.08 -128.65 -16.23
CA PHE A 326 109.21 -130.12 -16.36
C PHE A 326 109.86 -130.57 -17.69
N LEU A 327 110.06 -129.65 -18.64
CA LEU A 327 110.74 -129.88 -19.93
C LEU A 327 112.19 -129.34 -19.93
N ARG A 328 112.73 -129.05 -18.75
CA ARG A 328 114.11 -128.68 -18.48
C ARG A 328 114.75 -129.73 -17.58
#